data_AF-A0A0F8XIQ0-F1
#
_entry.id   AF-A0A0F8XIQ0-F1
#
_cell.length_a   1.000
_cell.length_b   1.000
_cell.length_c   1.000
_cell.angle_alpha   90.00
_cell.angle_beta   90.00
_cell.angle_gamma   90.00
#
_symmetry.space_group_name_H-M   'P 1'
#
loop_
_entity.id
_entity.type
_entity.pdbx_description
1 polymer ?
#
loop_
_entity_poly.entity_id
_entity_poly.type
_entity_poly.pdbx_seq_one_letter_code
_entity_poly.pdbx_strand_id
1 'polypeptide(L)'
;MLRFGLRSKFILLSCFLFLLPWLGYEYVWEMEKFLRQGQEKTLVGTTRALATALHERPALFDSQSNFLDQVVKGRDLYAYNLSNPIQLDGKLSDWQPYQSLIWHYDQRYLQTNKPDHQLEDLSFEHMVGKYENFLYAVFKVTDDSVVYRAKNSLSLTRNDHLQIMLKTPDGEFKRYIVAARKDGWINAFDAQSKIPITKIQGYFVSTETGYNIELRLPLNMLGNKLGFAIEDWDQGKPEPQTMSTSNLQNPNDIGSVLVPSPEINRILKGMGHSGSRIWVVDNHHRVLAQSGSIHHADGVWADGIADKPPTTWWQRFEQNYLHPLYYK
;
A
#
# COMPACT_ATOMS: atom_id res chain seq x y z
N MET A 1 -61.19 -53.30 11.40
CA MET A 1 -60.31 -52.35 12.12
C MET A 1 -59.03 -53.07 12.51
N LEU A 2 -57.89 -52.78 11.89
CA LEU A 2 -56.60 -53.31 12.35
C LEU A 2 -56.34 -52.82 13.78
N ARG A 3 -56.27 -53.74 14.75
CA ARG A 3 -55.86 -53.42 16.12
C ARG A 3 -54.34 -53.45 16.21
N PHE A 4 -53.71 -52.28 16.14
CA PHE A 4 -52.26 -52.15 16.31
C PHE A 4 -51.84 -52.49 17.75
N GLY A 5 -50.95 -53.46 17.90
CA GLY A 5 -50.33 -53.81 19.19
C GLY A 5 -49.38 -52.72 19.71
N LEU A 6 -49.12 -52.70 21.02
CA LEU A 6 -48.30 -51.68 21.68
C LEU A 6 -46.88 -51.55 21.08
N ARG A 7 -46.28 -52.66 20.66
CA ARG A 7 -44.95 -52.71 20.01
C ARG A 7 -44.92 -51.96 18.68
N SER A 8 -45.94 -52.14 17.85
CA SER A 8 -46.05 -51.43 16.56
C SER A 8 -46.25 -49.93 16.75
N LYS A 9 -47.00 -49.51 17.78
CA LYS A 9 -47.15 -48.09 18.14
C LYS A 9 -45.83 -47.46 18.59
N PHE A 10 -45.04 -48.19 19.38
CA PHE A 10 -43.73 -47.72 19.83
C PHE A 10 -42.72 -47.60 18.69
N ILE A 11 -42.66 -48.59 17.79
CA ILE A 11 -41.80 -48.53 16.60
C ILE A 11 -42.17 -47.32 15.72
N LEU A 12 -43.48 -47.09 15.51
CA LEU A 12 -43.96 -45.97 14.70
C LEU A 12 -43.61 -44.62 15.33
N LEU A 13 -43.75 -44.49 16.65
CA LEU A 13 -43.33 -43.29 17.39
C LEU A 13 -41.82 -43.07 17.32
N SER A 14 -41.01 -44.11 17.50
CA SER A 14 -39.55 -44.02 17.43
C SER A 14 -39.06 -43.68 16.03
N CYS A 15 -39.66 -44.26 14.98
CA CYS A 15 -39.37 -43.88 13.59
C CYS A 15 -39.75 -42.43 13.31
N PHE A 16 -40.88 -41.95 13.83
CA PHE A 16 -41.25 -40.55 13.73
C PHE A 16 -40.27 -39.62 14.45
N LEU A 17 -39.81 -40.00 15.65
CA LEU A 17 -38.83 -39.21 16.39
C LEU A 17 -37.47 -39.14 15.67
N PHE A 18 -37.07 -40.23 14.99
CA PHE A 18 -35.82 -40.28 14.22
C PHE A 18 -35.86 -39.46 12.92
N LEU A 19 -37.05 -39.14 12.40
CA LEU A 19 -37.21 -38.22 11.27
C LEU A 19 -36.90 -36.76 11.63
N LEU A 20 -37.07 -36.36 12.89
CA LEU A 20 -36.82 -34.99 13.35
C LEU A 20 -35.37 -34.52 13.15
N PRO A 21 -34.32 -35.27 13.58
CA PRO A 21 -32.94 -34.85 13.33
C PRO A 21 -32.59 -34.82 11.84
N TRP A 22 -33.14 -35.73 11.03
CA TRP A 22 -32.96 -35.72 9.58
C TRP A 22 -33.57 -34.47 8.93
N LEU A 23 -34.81 -34.13 9.29
CA LEU A 23 -35.47 -32.92 8.79
C LEU A 23 -34.78 -31.65 9.29
N GLY A 24 -34.29 -31.64 10.53
CA GLY A 24 -33.50 -30.53 11.07
C GLY A 24 -32.21 -30.32 10.29
N TYR A 25 -31.50 -31.41 9.96
CA TYR A 25 -30.30 -31.34 9.12
C TYR A 25 -30.59 -30.79 7.72
N GLU A 26 -31.62 -31.33 7.04
CA GLU A 26 -32.00 -30.88 5.70
C GLU A 26 -32.40 -29.39 5.69
N TYR A 27 -33.12 -28.95 6.72
CA TYR A 27 -33.51 -27.55 6.88
C TYR A 27 -32.30 -26.63 7.05
N VAL A 28 -31.35 -26.98 7.92
CA VAL A 28 -30.13 -26.19 8.14
C VAL A 28 -29.30 -26.14 6.85
N TRP A 29 -29.18 -27.25 6.15
CA TRP A 29 -28.45 -27.35 4.89
C TRP A 29 -29.05 -26.45 3.78
N GLU A 30 -30.37 -26.52 3.57
CA GLU A 30 -31.02 -25.66 2.58
C GLU A 30 -31.00 -24.18 2.99
N MET A 31 -31.08 -23.89 4.30
CA MET A 31 -30.92 -22.52 4.79
C MET A 31 -29.51 -21.97 4.53
N GLU A 32 -28.45 -22.74 4.83
CA GLU A 32 -27.06 -22.34 4.54
C GLU A 32 -26.88 -22.07 3.04
N LYS A 33 -27.38 -22.97 2.19
CA LYS A 33 -27.30 -22.84 0.73
C LYS A 33 -28.04 -21.61 0.25
N PHE A 34 -29.24 -21.33 0.76
CA PHE A 34 -30.00 -20.14 0.42
C PHE A 34 -29.27 -18.86 0.84
N LEU A 35 -28.74 -18.81 2.07
CA LEU A 35 -27.98 -17.67 2.58
C LEU A 35 -26.71 -17.43 1.76
N ARG A 36 -25.94 -18.49 1.47
CA ARG A 36 -24.72 -18.41 0.65
C ARG A 36 -25.02 -17.90 -0.75
N GLN A 37 -26.06 -18.40 -1.40
CA GLN A 37 -26.49 -17.93 -2.72
C GLN A 37 -26.97 -16.46 -2.68
N GLY A 38 -27.65 -16.06 -1.60
CA GLY A 38 -28.04 -14.66 -1.39
C GLY A 38 -26.84 -13.74 -1.25
N GLN A 39 -25.82 -14.14 -0.47
CA GLN A 39 -24.57 -13.42 -0.32
C GLN A 39 -23.79 -13.32 -1.64
N GLU A 40 -23.67 -14.41 -2.38
CA GLU A 40 -23.01 -14.44 -3.69
C GLU A 40 -23.67 -13.47 -4.68
N LYS A 41 -25.01 -13.53 -4.80
CA LYS A 41 -25.76 -12.61 -5.68
C LYS A 41 -25.58 -11.15 -5.28
N THR A 42 -25.55 -10.87 -3.97
CA THR A 42 -25.33 -9.51 -3.44
C THR A 42 -23.91 -9.02 -3.75
N LEU A 43 -22.89 -9.86 -3.56
CA LEU A 43 -21.50 -9.53 -3.89
C LEU A 43 -21.32 -9.28 -5.38
N VAL A 44 -21.88 -10.15 -6.24
CA VAL A 44 -21.82 -9.98 -7.70
C VAL A 44 -22.56 -8.71 -8.13
N GLY A 45 -23.74 -8.44 -7.56
CA GLY A 45 -24.52 -7.24 -7.84
C GLY A 45 -23.77 -5.95 -7.47
N THR A 46 -23.22 -5.91 -6.26
CA THR A 46 -22.40 -4.79 -5.77
C THR A 46 -21.16 -4.60 -6.64
N THR A 47 -20.47 -5.68 -6.99
CA THR A 47 -19.27 -5.64 -7.84
C THR A 47 -19.61 -5.11 -9.23
N ARG A 48 -20.74 -5.53 -9.84
CA ARG A 48 -21.19 -5.01 -11.14
C ARG A 48 -21.56 -3.54 -11.07
N ALA A 49 -22.33 -3.12 -10.08
CA ALA A 49 -22.69 -1.71 -9.90
C ALA A 49 -21.44 -0.83 -9.75
N LEU A 50 -20.47 -1.29 -8.95
CA LEU A 50 -19.21 -0.61 -8.74
C LEU A 50 -18.36 -0.56 -10.02
N ALA A 51 -18.27 -1.67 -10.75
CA ALA A 51 -17.59 -1.74 -12.03
C ALA A 51 -18.22 -0.78 -13.04
N THR A 52 -19.56 -0.72 -13.13
CA THR A 52 -20.28 0.23 -13.99
C THR A 52 -19.97 1.68 -13.57
N ALA A 53 -20.07 2.01 -12.29
CA ALA A 53 -19.81 3.36 -11.79
C ALA A 53 -18.36 3.84 -12.04
N LEU A 54 -17.38 2.93 -11.97
CA LEU A 54 -15.99 3.21 -12.31
C LEU A 54 -15.78 3.29 -13.82
N HIS A 55 -16.42 2.41 -14.59
CA HIS A 55 -16.32 2.39 -16.05
C HIS A 55 -16.85 3.67 -16.70
N GLU A 56 -17.91 4.26 -16.14
CA GLU A 56 -18.47 5.54 -16.59
C GLU A 56 -17.56 6.75 -16.30
N ARG A 57 -16.43 6.56 -15.59
CA ARG A 57 -15.51 7.64 -15.17
C ARG A 57 -14.05 7.32 -15.52
N PRO A 58 -13.69 7.23 -16.82
CA PRO A 58 -12.33 6.89 -17.26
C PRO A 58 -11.26 7.87 -16.73
N ALA A 59 -11.61 9.14 -16.52
CA ALA A 59 -10.73 10.16 -15.98
C ALA A 59 -10.16 9.82 -14.57
N LEU A 60 -10.82 8.93 -13.82
CA LEU A 60 -10.31 8.43 -12.53
C LEU A 60 -9.04 7.59 -12.69
N PHE A 61 -8.79 7.07 -13.88
CA PHE A 61 -7.68 6.17 -14.22
C PHE A 61 -6.63 6.86 -15.12
N ASP A 62 -7.06 7.87 -15.89
CA ASP A 62 -6.20 8.61 -16.84
C ASP A 62 -5.08 9.43 -16.18
N SER A 63 -5.25 9.84 -14.92
CA SER A 63 -4.27 10.68 -14.21
C SER A 63 -3.09 9.91 -13.62
N GLN A 64 -3.22 8.59 -13.39
CA GLN A 64 -2.27 7.85 -12.54
C GLN A 64 -1.82 6.48 -13.07
N SER A 65 -2.48 5.87 -14.06
CA SER A 65 -2.20 4.44 -14.35
C SER A 65 -2.34 3.96 -15.78
N ASN A 66 -2.78 4.76 -16.74
CA ASN A 66 -2.94 4.24 -18.09
C ASN A 66 -1.59 4.24 -18.84
N PHE A 67 -1.24 3.09 -19.43
CA PHE A 67 -0.22 2.87 -20.47
C PHE A 67 1.25 2.58 -20.07
N LEU A 68 1.52 1.85 -18.99
CA LEU A 68 2.78 1.08 -18.99
C LEU A 68 2.51 -0.31 -19.57
N ASP A 69 3.24 -0.71 -20.60
CA ASP A 69 3.18 -2.08 -21.12
C ASP A 69 3.76 -3.09 -20.10
N GLN A 70 4.70 -2.62 -19.26
CA GLN A 70 5.34 -3.40 -18.21
C GLN A 70 5.71 -2.52 -17.01
N VAL A 71 5.34 -2.98 -15.81
CA VAL A 71 5.78 -2.42 -14.52
C VAL A 71 7.03 -3.16 -14.04
N VAL A 72 8.07 -2.42 -13.71
CA VAL A 72 9.37 -2.94 -13.26
C VAL A 72 9.58 -2.61 -11.78
N LYS A 73 9.73 -3.63 -10.94
CA LYS A 73 9.98 -3.46 -9.50
C LYS A 73 11.29 -2.69 -9.24
N GLY A 74 11.28 -1.78 -8.28
CA GLY A 74 12.39 -0.86 -7.98
C GLY A 74 12.46 0.34 -8.92
N ARG A 75 11.95 0.23 -10.16
CA ARG A 75 11.82 1.38 -11.07
C ARG A 75 10.52 2.13 -10.87
N ASP A 76 9.42 1.40 -10.91
CA ASP A 76 8.07 1.94 -10.76
C ASP A 76 7.68 1.95 -9.28
N LEU A 77 7.41 3.15 -8.77
CA LEU A 77 7.16 3.41 -7.36
C LEU A 77 5.66 3.29 -7.05
N TYR A 78 5.35 2.81 -5.85
CA TYR A 78 3.98 2.71 -5.37
C TYR A 78 3.85 3.41 -4.01
N ALA A 79 3.07 4.48 -3.95
CA ALA A 79 2.86 5.30 -2.77
C ALA A 79 1.79 4.69 -1.87
N TYR A 80 2.18 3.81 -0.96
CA TYR A 80 1.26 3.17 -0.01
C TYR A 80 0.58 4.20 0.89
N ASN A 81 -0.72 4.01 1.17
CA ASN A 81 -1.41 4.86 2.14
C ASN A 81 -0.84 4.59 3.54
N LEU A 82 -0.26 5.62 4.14
CA LEU A 82 0.23 5.63 5.51
C LEU A 82 -0.95 5.91 6.45
N SER A 83 -0.94 5.27 7.62
CA SER A 83 -1.95 5.47 8.66
C SER A 83 -1.80 6.80 9.40
N ASN A 84 -0.57 7.32 9.50
CA ASN A 84 -0.21 8.54 10.23
C ASN A 84 0.77 9.38 9.39
N PRO A 85 0.87 10.70 9.63
CA PRO A 85 1.90 11.51 8.98
C PRO A 85 3.29 11.07 9.48
N ILE A 86 4.28 11.09 8.59
CA ILE A 86 5.68 10.89 8.98
C ILE A 86 6.21 12.19 9.57
N GLN A 87 6.85 12.09 10.74
CA GLN A 87 7.61 13.18 11.32
C GLN A 87 8.97 13.25 10.64
N LEU A 88 9.27 14.36 9.97
CA LEU A 88 10.58 14.56 9.34
C LEU A 88 11.63 14.91 10.40
N ASP A 89 12.27 13.90 10.96
CA ASP A 89 13.33 14.04 11.97
C ASP A 89 14.52 13.09 11.79
N GLY A 90 14.50 12.29 10.71
CA GLY A 90 15.54 11.34 10.34
C GLY A 90 15.47 10.01 11.11
N LYS A 91 14.49 9.84 12.01
CA LYS A 91 14.27 8.60 12.75
C LYS A 91 13.26 7.72 12.05
N LEU A 92 13.69 6.51 11.72
CA LEU A 92 12.88 5.61 10.88
C LEU A 92 11.77 4.86 11.64
N SER A 93 11.43 5.26 12.86
CA SER A 93 10.42 4.58 13.68
C SER A 93 9.02 4.62 13.06
N ASP A 94 8.66 5.73 12.42
CA ASP A 94 7.35 5.89 11.76
C ASP A 94 7.20 4.96 10.55
N TRP A 95 8.32 4.51 9.98
CA TRP A 95 8.39 3.60 8.84
C TRP A 95 8.40 2.12 9.24
N GLN A 96 8.61 1.81 10.53
CA GLN A 96 8.74 0.44 11.04
C GLN A 96 7.54 -0.48 10.71
N PRO A 97 6.27 -0.01 10.74
CA PRO A 97 5.12 -0.81 10.33
C PRO A 97 5.13 -1.22 8.85
N TYR A 98 5.94 -0.56 8.02
CA TYR A 98 5.97 -0.71 6.57
C TYR A 98 7.27 -1.33 6.06
N GLN A 99 8.11 -1.92 6.92
CA GLN A 99 9.41 -2.47 6.51
C GLN A 99 9.34 -3.50 5.38
N SER A 100 8.25 -4.28 5.30
CA SER A 100 8.05 -5.23 4.21
C SER A 100 7.84 -4.59 2.82
N LEU A 101 7.62 -3.27 2.78
CA LEU A 101 7.41 -2.47 1.58
C LEU A 101 8.65 -1.69 1.16
N ILE A 102 9.71 -1.71 1.97
CA ILE A 102 10.99 -1.07 1.68
C ILE A 102 11.73 -1.89 0.62
N TRP A 103 12.22 -1.23 -0.41
CA TRP A 103 13.02 -1.84 -1.46
C TRP A 103 14.50 -1.54 -1.27
N HIS A 104 15.35 -2.54 -1.52
CA HIS A 104 16.80 -2.41 -1.43
C HIS A 104 17.42 -2.18 -2.81
N TYR A 105 18.20 -1.12 -2.94
CA TYR A 105 18.95 -0.73 -4.13
C TYR A 105 20.43 -1.03 -3.87
N ASP A 106 20.98 -1.92 -4.70
CA ASP A 106 22.36 -2.41 -4.67
C ASP A 106 23.05 -2.15 -6.02
N GLN A 107 24.19 -2.79 -6.27
CA GLN A 107 24.99 -2.72 -7.50
C GLN A 107 24.18 -2.75 -8.81
N ARG A 108 23.04 -3.47 -8.84
CA ARG A 108 22.18 -3.59 -10.04
C ARG A 108 21.53 -2.27 -10.46
N TYR A 109 21.49 -1.29 -9.57
CA TYR A 109 20.87 0.02 -9.76
C TYR A 109 21.90 1.14 -9.99
N LEU A 110 23.19 0.81 -10.04
CA LEU A 110 24.24 1.74 -10.45
C LEU A 110 24.06 2.13 -11.92
N GLN A 111 24.23 3.42 -12.19
CA GLN A 111 24.16 3.96 -13.56
C GLN A 111 25.47 3.73 -14.34
N THR A 112 26.56 3.45 -13.63
CA THR A 112 27.87 3.12 -14.21
C THR A 112 28.28 1.73 -13.74
N ASN A 113 28.75 0.89 -14.66
CA ASN A 113 29.20 -0.45 -14.31
C ASN A 113 30.49 -0.39 -13.48
N LYS A 114 30.40 -0.76 -12.20
CA LYS A 114 31.53 -0.93 -11.30
C LYS A 114 31.52 -2.36 -10.75
N PRO A 115 32.31 -3.29 -11.33
CA PRO A 115 32.27 -4.70 -10.94
C PRO A 115 32.75 -4.95 -9.51
N ASP A 116 33.67 -4.11 -9.01
CA ASP A 116 34.24 -4.22 -7.67
C ASP A 116 33.46 -3.45 -6.58
N HIS A 117 32.24 -3.00 -6.91
CA HIS A 117 31.39 -2.24 -5.98
C HIS A 117 30.93 -3.09 -4.80
N GLN A 118 31.05 -2.53 -3.60
CA GLN A 118 30.59 -3.12 -2.34
C GLN A 118 29.34 -2.39 -1.84
N LEU A 119 28.54 -3.05 -1.00
CA LEU A 119 27.30 -2.46 -0.46
C LEU A 119 27.59 -1.25 0.43
N GLU A 120 28.77 -1.23 1.03
CA GLU A 120 29.30 -0.17 1.88
C GLU A 120 29.71 1.08 1.08
N ASP A 121 30.06 0.93 -0.21
CA ASP A 121 30.43 2.06 -1.07
C ASP A 121 29.21 2.96 -1.31
N LEU A 122 28.11 2.36 -1.76
CA LEU A 122 26.84 3.05 -1.96
C LEU A 122 25.73 2.01 -2.08
N SER A 123 24.81 1.97 -1.14
CA SER A 123 23.54 1.27 -1.31
C SER A 123 22.44 2.05 -0.60
N PHE A 124 21.18 1.83 -0.96
CA PHE A 124 20.12 2.45 -0.18
C PHE A 124 18.86 1.60 -0.10
N GLU A 125 18.17 1.74 1.02
CA GLU A 125 16.82 1.27 1.22
C GLU A 125 15.85 2.44 1.00
N HIS A 126 14.80 2.23 0.20
CA HIS A 126 13.86 3.29 -0.13
C HIS A 126 12.41 2.81 -0.19
N MET A 127 11.51 3.69 0.26
CA MET A 127 10.07 3.55 0.14
C MET A 127 9.44 4.92 -0.10
N VAL A 128 8.32 4.93 -0.82
CA VAL A 128 7.40 6.06 -0.87
C VAL A 128 6.07 5.73 -0.20
N GLY A 129 5.49 6.70 0.48
CA GLY A 129 4.20 6.61 1.14
C GLY A 129 3.36 7.86 0.91
N LYS A 130 2.06 7.73 1.05
CA LYS A 130 1.11 8.83 0.95
C LYS A 130 0.40 9.02 2.29
N TYR A 131 0.35 10.26 2.75
CA TYR A 131 -0.57 10.66 3.81
C TYR A 131 -1.27 11.95 3.38
N GLU A 132 -2.61 11.93 3.38
CA GLU A 132 -3.45 13.02 2.86
C GLU A 132 -3.01 13.52 1.47
N ASN A 133 -2.55 14.77 1.40
CA ASN A 133 -2.16 15.48 0.18
C ASN A 133 -0.64 15.47 -0.05
N PHE A 134 0.12 14.69 0.71
CA PHE A 134 1.57 14.65 0.64
C PHE A 134 2.08 13.26 0.28
N LEU A 135 3.12 13.26 -0.56
CA LEU A 135 4.01 12.12 -0.73
C LEU A 135 5.15 12.26 0.28
N TYR A 136 5.44 11.17 0.95
CA TYR A 136 6.61 10.99 1.80
C TYR A 136 7.56 10.00 1.15
N ALA A 137 8.86 10.23 1.31
CA ALA A 137 9.89 9.32 0.84
C ALA A 137 10.96 9.18 1.91
N VAL A 138 11.46 7.96 2.10
CA VAL A 138 12.59 7.66 2.99
C VAL A 138 13.73 7.07 2.18
N PHE A 139 14.94 7.44 2.55
CA PHE A 139 16.18 6.89 2.06
C PHE A 139 17.04 6.58 3.27
N LYS A 140 17.37 5.31 3.46
CA LYS A 140 18.42 4.89 4.38
C LYS A 140 19.60 4.49 3.52
N VAL A 141 20.57 5.39 3.43
CA VAL A 141 21.74 5.27 2.57
C VAL A 141 22.89 4.69 3.38
N THR A 142 23.50 3.64 2.83
CA THR A 142 24.79 3.12 3.28
C THR A 142 25.86 3.71 2.38
N ASP A 143 26.86 4.31 3.01
CA ASP A 143 27.93 5.08 2.36
C ASP A 143 29.12 5.15 3.32
N ASP A 144 30.33 4.88 2.81
CA ASP A 144 31.57 4.85 3.57
C ASP A 144 32.16 6.24 3.83
N SER A 145 31.75 7.26 3.07
CA SER A 145 32.30 8.62 3.16
C SER A 145 31.28 9.72 2.85
N VAL A 146 30.51 10.13 3.87
CA VAL A 146 29.54 11.24 3.73
C VAL A 146 30.24 12.60 3.50
N VAL A 147 30.04 13.18 2.32
CA VAL A 147 30.51 14.51 1.90
C VAL A 147 29.36 15.51 1.84
N TYR A 148 29.35 16.42 2.81
CA TYR A 148 28.38 17.52 2.85
C TYR A 148 28.66 18.62 1.82
N ARG A 149 27.60 19.29 1.38
CA ARG A 149 27.70 20.53 0.62
C ARG A 149 28.45 21.60 1.40
N ALA A 150 29.51 22.14 0.80
CA ALA A 150 30.29 23.21 1.39
C ALA A 150 29.46 24.50 1.64
N LYS A 151 29.67 25.15 2.79
CA LYS A 151 28.92 26.35 3.24
C LYS A 151 28.97 27.50 2.23
N ASN A 152 30.13 27.71 1.61
CA ASN A 152 30.38 28.83 0.67
C ASN A 152 30.36 28.40 -0.80
N SER A 153 29.80 27.22 -1.11
CA SER A 153 29.73 26.72 -2.49
C SER A 153 28.37 27.04 -3.12
N LEU A 154 28.44 27.62 -4.33
CA LEU A 154 27.29 27.73 -5.24
C LEU A 154 26.96 26.41 -5.93
N SER A 155 27.89 25.44 -5.93
CA SER A 155 27.61 24.11 -6.47
C SER A 155 26.59 23.38 -5.59
N LEU A 156 25.67 22.68 -6.24
CA LEU A 156 24.68 21.78 -5.63
C LEU A 156 25.09 20.32 -5.76
N THR A 157 26.09 20.01 -6.59
CA THR A 157 26.36 18.64 -7.04
C THR A 157 27.71 18.09 -6.59
N ARG A 158 28.66 18.90 -6.10
CA ARG A 158 29.97 18.40 -5.61
C ARG A 158 29.91 18.00 -4.13
N ASN A 159 29.07 17.02 -3.84
CA ASN A 159 28.70 16.52 -2.51
C ASN A 159 27.72 15.36 -2.68
N ASP A 160 27.47 14.62 -1.61
CA ASP A 160 26.43 13.60 -1.63
C ASP A 160 25.08 14.27 -1.61
N HIS A 161 24.26 13.91 -2.59
CA HIS A 161 22.99 14.54 -2.76
C HIS A 161 21.96 13.61 -3.38
N LEU A 162 20.72 13.91 -3.05
CA LEU A 162 19.57 13.26 -3.62
C LEU A 162 19.05 14.07 -4.80
N GLN A 163 18.88 13.41 -5.93
CA GLN A 163 18.18 13.94 -7.10
C GLN A 163 16.75 13.43 -7.13
N ILE A 164 15.84 14.32 -7.49
CA ILE A 164 14.42 14.02 -7.68
C ILE A 164 14.06 14.44 -9.08
N MET A 165 13.54 13.53 -9.90
CA MET A 165 12.91 13.89 -11.16
C MET A 165 11.44 13.50 -11.14
N LEU A 166 10.59 14.46 -11.47
CA LEU A 166 9.15 14.24 -11.56
C LEU A 166 8.58 14.86 -12.82
N LYS A 167 7.47 14.29 -13.29
CA LYS A 167 6.59 14.94 -14.26
C LYS A 167 5.51 15.67 -13.49
N THR A 168 5.32 16.95 -13.78
CA THR A 168 4.24 17.77 -13.22
C THR A 168 2.88 17.39 -13.82
N PRO A 169 1.76 17.76 -13.19
CA PRO A 169 0.43 17.56 -13.78
C PRO A 169 0.26 18.19 -15.16
N ASP A 170 0.95 19.31 -15.42
CA ASP A 170 0.95 20.01 -16.72
C ASP A 170 1.80 19.29 -17.78
N GLY A 171 2.47 18.20 -17.41
CA GLY A 171 3.26 17.36 -18.30
C GLY A 171 4.73 17.74 -18.42
N GLU A 172 5.17 18.83 -17.80
CA GLU A 172 6.58 19.23 -17.78
C GLU A 172 7.41 18.34 -16.83
N PHE A 173 8.63 18.00 -17.24
CA PHE A 173 9.59 17.34 -16.35
C PHE A 173 10.39 18.37 -15.56
N LYS A 174 10.49 18.19 -14.24
CA LYS A 174 11.29 19.01 -13.34
C LYS A 174 12.31 18.13 -12.62
N ARG A 175 13.50 18.69 -12.43
CA ARG A 175 14.58 18.07 -11.64
C ARG A 175 14.87 18.94 -10.42
N TYR A 176 14.99 18.29 -9.29
CA TYR A 176 15.35 18.92 -8.02
C TYR A 176 16.55 18.22 -7.41
N ILE A 177 17.35 18.97 -6.67
CA ILE A 177 18.52 18.50 -5.94
C ILE A 177 18.33 18.83 -4.46
N VAL A 178 18.52 17.83 -3.61
CA VAL A 178 18.53 17.96 -2.16
C VAL A 178 19.95 17.68 -1.68
N ALA A 179 20.62 18.73 -1.21
CA ALA A 179 22.04 18.72 -0.87
C ALA A 179 22.22 19.28 0.55
N ALA A 180 22.64 18.44 1.49
CA ALA A 180 22.75 18.79 2.90
C ALA A 180 24.07 19.52 3.20
N ARG A 181 24.03 20.56 4.04
CA ARG A 181 25.24 21.27 4.53
C ARG A 181 25.70 20.79 5.91
N LYS A 182 24.81 20.10 6.61
CA LYS A 182 24.92 19.52 7.95
C LYS A 182 23.62 18.75 8.22
N ASP A 183 23.62 17.99 9.30
CA ASP A 183 22.40 17.40 9.85
C ASP A 183 21.32 18.44 10.17
N GLY A 184 20.07 18.06 9.90
CA GLY A 184 18.87 18.85 10.15
C GLY A 184 18.01 19.08 8.91
N TRP A 185 17.23 20.16 8.96
CA TRP A 185 16.32 20.55 7.88
C TRP A 185 17.05 20.87 6.58
N ILE A 186 16.54 20.30 5.50
CA ILE A 186 17.01 20.50 4.13
C ILE A 186 15.81 20.88 3.24
N ASN A 187 16.09 21.65 2.20
CA ASN A 187 15.12 21.97 1.15
C ASN A 187 15.69 21.52 -0.19
N ALA A 188 14.81 21.22 -1.13
CA ALA A 188 15.25 20.98 -2.50
C ALA A 188 15.57 22.30 -3.22
N PHE A 189 16.40 22.19 -4.25
CA PHE A 189 16.73 23.26 -5.18
C PHE A 189 16.29 22.81 -6.58
N ASP A 190 15.71 23.72 -7.35
CA ASP A 190 15.48 23.46 -8.77
C ASP A 190 16.84 23.28 -9.48
N ALA A 191 17.04 22.17 -10.18
CA ALA A 191 18.36 21.81 -10.70
C ALA A 191 18.84 22.76 -11.81
N GLN A 192 17.92 23.40 -12.54
CA GLN A 192 18.24 24.30 -13.64
C GLN A 192 18.54 25.71 -13.13
N SER A 193 17.60 26.30 -12.39
CA SER A 193 17.70 27.67 -11.88
C SER A 193 18.54 27.78 -10.60
N LYS A 194 18.77 26.66 -9.91
CA LYS A 194 19.46 26.57 -8.60
C LYS A 194 18.76 27.33 -7.48
N ILE A 195 17.48 27.67 -7.67
CA ILE A 195 16.67 28.39 -6.70
C ILE A 195 16.11 27.38 -5.67
N PRO A 196 16.20 27.66 -4.35
CA PRO A 196 15.60 26.82 -3.34
C PRO A 196 14.08 26.81 -3.47
N ILE A 197 13.47 25.63 -3.32
CA ILE A 197 12.03 25.45 -3.28
C ILE A 197 11.60 24.94 -1.90
N THR A 198 10.63 25.61 -1.31
CA THR A 198 10.15 25.28 0.05
C THR A 198 9.05 24.23 0.06
N LYS A 199 8.51 23.88 -1.11
CA LYS A 199 7.46 22.87 -1.25
C LYS A 199 7.99 21.45 -1.03
N ILE A 200 9.24 21.18 -1.41
CA ILE A 200 9.90 19.89 -1.13
C ILE A 200 10.80 20.08 0.08
N GLN A 201 10.34 19.54 1.21
CA GLN A 201 11.02 19.63 2.49
C GLN A 201 11.64 18.29 2.83
N GLY A 202 12.74 18.32 3.57
CA GLY A 202 13.32 17.12 4.09
C GLY A 202 14.09 17.31 5.38
N TYR A 203 14.51 16.19 5.94
CA TYR A 203 15.41 16.12 7.07
C TYR A 203 16.55 15.16 6.73
N PHE A 204 17.78 15.61 6.94
CA PHE A 204 19.00 14.82 6.75
C PHE A 204 19.61 14.50 8.11
N VAL A 205 20.02 13.26 8.33
CA VAL A 205 20.82 12.90 9.50
C VAL A 205 21.88 11.88 9.13
N SER A 206 23.14 12.17 9.47
CA SER A 206 24.22 11.19 9.38
C SER A 206 24.01 10.03 10.35
N THR A 207 24.48 8.85 9.95
CA THR A 207 24.45 7.62 10.75
C THR A 207 25.84 7.01 10.80
N GLU A 208 26.02 5.96 11.59
CA GLU A 208 27.31 5.26 11.68
C GLU A 208 27.72 4.59 10.36
N THR A 209 26.76 4.32 9.47
CA THR A 209 26.97 3.57 8.22
C THR A 209 26.65 4.38 6.97
N GLY A 210 26.41 5.69 7.08
CA GLY A 210 25.97 6.55 5.98
C GLY A 210 25.03 7.65 6.46
N TYR A 211 23.80 7.71 5.96
CA TYR A 211 22.83 8.74 6.34
C TYR A 211 21.38 8.39 6.02
N ASN A 212 20.44 9.05 6.68
CA ASN A 212 19.03 9.00 6.36
C ASN A 212 18.53 10.32 5.77
N ILE A 213 17.67 10.22 4.76
CA ILE A 213 16.90 11.33 4.24
C ILE A 213 15.42 10.99 4.33
N GLU A 214 14.65 11.86 4.97
CA GLU A 214 13.20 11.85 4.87
C GLU A 214 12.74 13.07 4.08
N LEU A 215 11.82 12.87 3.15
CA LEU A 215 11.25 13.92 2.32
C LEU A 215 9.74 13.98 2.45
N ARG A 216 9.22 15.19 2.24
CA ARG A 216 7.80 15.47 2.01
C ARG A 216 7.64 16.41 0.83
N LEU A 217 6.76 16.05 -0.11
CA LEU A 217 6.33 16.93 -1.18
C LEU A 217 4.81 16.87 -1.41
N PRO A 218 4.16 17.98 -1.80
CA PRO A 218 2.76 18.01 -2.17
C PRO A 218 2.47 17.12 -3.38
N LEU A 219 1.41 16.31 -3.31
CA LEU A 219 0.94 15.50 -4.43
C LEU A 219 0.48 16.34 -5.63
N ASN A 220 0.07 17.59 -5.43
CA ASN A 220 -0.32 18.48 -6.54
C ASN A 220 0.86 18.93 -7.42
N MET A 221 2.11 18.65 -7.01
CA MET A 221 3.28 18.84 -7.86
C MET A 221 3.56 17.61 -8.74
N LEU A 222 2.91 16.47 -8.45
CA LEU A 222 3.23 15.17 -8.98
C LEU A 222 2.18 14.71 -9.99
N GLY A 223 2.61 14.46 -11.21
CA GLY A 223 1.87 13.72 -12.23
C GLY A 223 2.05 12.21 -12.04
N ASN A 224 2.41 11.50 -13.12
CA ASN A 224 2.49 10.04 -13.12
C ASN A 224 3.92 9.47 -13.22
N LYS A 225 4.96 10.32 -13.22
CA LYS A 225 6.37 9.92 -13.29
C LYS A 225 7.15 10.48 -12.11
N LEU A 226 7.95 9.63 -11.49
CA LEU A 226 8.84 9.97 -10.37
C LEU A 226 10.04 9.04 -10.38
N GLY A 227 11.22 9.60 -10.17
CA GLY A 227 12.43 8.86 -9.96
C GLY A 227 13.35 9.59 -8.98
N PHE A 228 14.17 8.80 -8.29
CA PHE A 228 15.13 9.28 -7.32
C PHE A 228 16.50 8.71 -7.62
N ALA A 229 17.55 9.48 -7.39
CA ALA A 229 18.93 9.00 -7.45
C ALA A 229 19.74 9.57 -6.29
N ILE A 230 20.58 8.73 -5.71
CA ILE A 230 21.65 9.17 -4.83
C ILE A 230 22.91 9.29 -5.68
N GLU A 231 23.51 10.47 -5.67
CA GLU A 231 24.83 10.71 -6.24
C GLU A 231 25.83 10.90 -5.10
N ASP A 232 26.80 10.01 -5.03
CA ASP A 232 27.82 9.89 -3.99
C ASP A 232 29.17 10.43 -4.52
N TRP A 233 29.75 11.35 -3.74
CA TRP A 233 30.98 12.07 -4.03
C TRP A 233 32.06 11.79 -3.00
N ASP A 234 32.92 10.83 -3.29
CA ASP A 234 34.11 10.60 -2.48
C ASP A 234 35.21 11.65 -2.64
N GLN A 235 35.93 11.91 -1.54
CA GLN A 235 37.11 12.75 -1.58
C GLN A 235 38.22 12.10 -2.42
N GLY A 236 38.72 12.85 -3.41
CA GLY A 236 39.83 12.40 -4.25
C GLY A 236 39.43 11.49 -5.43
N LYS A 237 38.15 11.11 -5.56
CA LYS A 237 37.64 10.48 -6.77
C LYS A 237 37.21 11.55 -7.80
N PRO A 238 37.52 11.36 -9.10
CA PRO A 238 37.21 12.36 -10.13
C PRO A 238 35.73 12.35 -10.55
N GLU A 239 35.05 11.21 -10.39
CA GLU A 239 33.68 11.01 -10.82
C GLU A 239 32.85 10.38 -9.68
N PRO A 240 31.60 10.83 -9.49
CA PRO A 240 30.72 10.30 -8.47
C PRO A 240 30.14 8.95 -8.84
N GLN A 241 29.63 8.24 -7.84
CA GLN A 241 28.76 7.08 -8.05
C GLN A 241 27.31 7.54 -8.13
N THR A 242 26.50 6.92 -8.97
CA THR A 242 25.07 7.23 -9.02
C THR A 242 24.29 5.93 -8.95
N MET A 243 23.46 5.81 -7.91
CA MET A 243 22.48 4.75 -7.77
C MET A 243 21.09 5.33 -7.88
N SER A 244 20.23 4.73 -8.71
CA SER A 244 18.96 5.34 -9.05
C SER A 244 17.82 4.34 -9.16
N THR A 245 16.61 4.80 -8.83
CA THR A 245 15.38 4.02 -9.07
C THR A 245 15.14 3.84 -10.57
N SER A 246 15.51 4.83 -11.38
CA SER A 246 15.32 4.81 -12.84
C SER A 246 16.36 5.67 -13.55
N ASN A 247 16.48 5.59 -14.88
CA ASN A 247 17.37 6.49 -15.58
C ASN A 247 16.78 7.91 -15.58
N LEU A 248 17.31 8.78 -14.71
CA LEU A 248 16.84 10.16 -14.59
C LEU A 248 17.33 11.05 -15.72
N GLN A 249 18.23 10.60 -16.60
CA GLN A 249 18.75 11.43 -17.68
C GLN A 249 17.77 11.56 -18.85
N ASN A 250 16.94 10.54 -19.07
CA ASN A 250 15.99 10.49 -20.16
C ASN A 250 14.54 10.50 -19.64
N PRO A 251 13.71 11.51 -20.00
CA PRO A 251 12.31 11.59 -19.59
C PRO A 251 11.48 10.32 -19.84
N ASN A 252 11.80 9.55 -20.87
CA ASN A 252 11.08 8.33 -21.23
C ASN A 252 11.39 7.14 -20.32
N ASP A 253 12.58 7.14 -19.69
CA ASP A 253 13.09 6.01 -18.91
C ASP A 253 12.78 6.14 -17.40
N ILE A 254 12.17 7.27 -17.00
CA ILE A 254 11.78 7.53 -15.61
C ILE A 254 10.67 6.58 -15.19
N GLY A 255 10.78 6.11 -13.95
CA GLY A 255 9.76 5.31 -13.28
C GLY A 255 8.40 5.98 -13.22
N SER A 256 7.33 5.19 -13.25
CA SER A 256 6.01 5.65 -12.86
C SER A 256 5.91 5.76 -11.35
N VAL A 257 4.97 6.59 -10.88
CA VAL A 257 4.52 6.56 -9.49
C VAL A 257 3.02 6.34 -9.46
N LEU A 258 2.62 5.27 -8.78
CA LEU A 258 1.21 5.01 -8.54
C LEU A 258 0.81 5.52 -7.17
N VAL A 259 -0.16 6.42 -7.15
CA VAL A 259 -0.73 6.99 -5.93
C VAL A 259 -2.19 6.54 -5.82
N PRO A 260 -2.63 5.95 -4.71
CA PRO A 260 -4.03 5.54 -4.56
C PRO A 260 -5.00 6.71 -4.72
N SER A 261 -6.03 6.52 -5.56
CA SER A 261 -6.99 7.57 -5.92
C SER A 261 -7.99 7.83 -4.78
N PRO A 262 -8.02 9.06 -4.21
CA PRO A 262 -9.01 9.42 -3.19
C PRO A 262 -10.45 9.33 -3.73
N GLU A 263 -10.65 9.61 -5.01
CA GLU A 263 -11.97 9.64 -5.61
C GLU A 263 -12.52 8.23 -5.85
N ILE A 264 -11.70 7.29 -6.34
CA ILE A 264 -12.06 5.88 -6.40
C ILE A 264 -12.39 5.40 -4.98
N ASN A 265 -11.57 5.73 -3.98
CA ASN A 265 -11.83 5.33 -2.59
C ASN A 265 -13.16 5.89 -2.05
N ARG A 266 -13.55 7.11 -2.41
CA ARG A 266 -14.86 7.69 -2.04
C ARG A 266 -16.02 6.93 -2.67
N ILE A 267 -15.89 6.53 -3.94
CA ILE A 267 -16.87 5.69 -4.64
C ILE A 267 -16.98 4.32 -3.93
N LEU A 268 -15.85 3.70 -3.58
CA LEU A 268 -15.82 2.44 -2.84
C LEU A 268 -16.47 2.54 -1.45
N LYS A 269 -16.24 3.64 -0.72
CA LYS A 269 -16.85 3.86 0.59
C LYS A 269 -18.36 4.10 0.51
N GLY A 270 -18.83 4.78 -0.53
CA GLY A 270 -20.26 5.04 -0.74
C GLY A 270 -21.08 3.80 -1.10
N MET A 271 -20.45 2.76 -1.65
CA MET A 271 -21.10 1.50 -2.04
C MET A 271 -20.68 0.31 -1.18
N GLY A 272 -19.78 0.50 -0.21
CA GLY A 272 -19.33 -0.55 0.68
C GLY A 272 -20.42 -0.93 1.67
N HIS A 273 -20.83 -2.21 1.67
CA HIS A 273 -21.70 -2.79 2.69
C HIS A 273 -20.86 -3.39 3.83
N SER A 274 -21.44 -3.50 5.03
CA SER A 274 -20.87 -4.26 6.14
C SER A 274 -20.53 -5.69 5.68
N GLY A 275 -19.35 -6.18 6.07
CA GLY A 275 -18.93 -7.55 5.81
C GLY A 275 -18.40 -7.89 4.42
N SER A 276 -18.02 -6.90 3.60
CA SER A 276 -17.34 -7.12 2.33
C SER A 276 -16.03 -6.34 2.23
N ARG A 277 -15.06 -6.83 1.45
CA ARG A 277 -13.81 -6.14 1.13
C ARG A 277 -13.68 -5.99 -0.38
N ILE A 278 -13.57 -4.75 -0.84
CA ILE A 278 -13.52 -4.39 -2.26
C ILE A 278 -12.16 -3.79 -2.56
N TRP A 279 -11.45 -4.37 -3.53
CA TRP A 279 -10.19 -3.85 -4.07
C TRP A 279 -10.38 -3.47 -5.53
N VAL A 280 -9.91 -2.29 -5.90
CA VAL A 280 -9.77 -1.89 -7.31
C VAL A 280 -8.29 -2.03 -7.63
N VAL A 281 -7.97 -2.75 -8.69
CA VAL A 281 -6.59 -2.98 -9.13
C VAL A 281 -6.41 -2.54 -10.58
N ASP A 282 -5.19 -2.18 -10.94
CA ASP A 282 -4.82 -1.98 -12.34
C ASP A 282 -4.48 -3.29 -13.05
N ASN A 283 -4.17 -3.22 -14.35
CA ASN A 283 -3.77 -4.37 -15.18
C ASN A 283 -2.50 -5.09 -14.67
N HIS A 284 -1.74 -4.47 -13.76
CA HIS A 284 -0.53 -5.02 -13.15
C HIS A 284 -0.76 -5.51 -11.71
N HIS A 285 -2.03 -5.66 -11.30
CA HIS A 285 -2.44 -6.07 -9.95
C HIS A 285 -2.00 -5.12 -8.83
N ARG A 286 -1.67 -3.85 -9.15
CA ARG A 286 -1.41 -2.83 -8.13
C ARG A 286 -2.75 -2.29 -7.62
N VAL A 287 -2.86 -2.07 -6.31
CA VAL A 287 -4.10 -1.60 -5.70
C VAL A 287 -4.29 -0.11 -5.97
N LEU A 288 -5.40 0.28 -6.58
CA LEU A 288 -5.76 1.69 -6.82
C LEU A 288 -6.57 2.26 -5.66
N ALA A 289 -7.42 1.42 -5.05
CA ALA A 289 -8.21 1.76 -3.87
C ALA A 289 -8.70 0.47 -3.18
N GLN A 290 -8.99 0.59 -1.88
CA GLN A 290 -9.55 -0.49 -1.08
C GLN A 290 -10.57 0.07 -0.09
N SER A 291 -11.67 -0.66 0.11
CA SER A 291 -12.68 -0.37 1.14
C SER A 291 -13.21 -1.65 1.78
N GLY A 292 -13.64 -1.55 3.04
CA GLY A 292 -14.25 -2.65 3.79
C GLY A 292 -13.28 -3.68 4.39
N SER A 293 -13.84 -4.65 5.12
CA SER A 293 -13.11 -5.70 5.85
C SER A 293 -13.95 -6.99 5.87
N ILE A 294 -13.28 -8.14 5.84
CA ILE A 294 -13.90 -9.47 5.98
C ILE A 294 -13.89 -9.98 7.42
N HIS A 295 -13.22 -9.27 8.34
CA HIS A 295 -13.09 -9.73 9.73
C HIS A 295 -14.38 -9.58 10.54
N HIS A 296 -15.35 -8.79 10.05
CA HIS A 296 -16.65 -8.56 10.69
C HIS A 296 -17.71 -8.81 9.61
N ALA A 297 -17.65 -9.99 8.98
CA ALA A 297 -18.56 -10.40 7.90
C ALA A 297 -19.90 -10.87 8.47
N ASP A 298 -20.54 -9.99 9.21
CA ASP A 298 -21.90 -10.16 9.68
C ASP A 298 -22.77 -9.86 8.45
N GLY A 299 -23.16 -10.91 7.72
CA GLY A 299 -23.91 -10.76 6.47
C GLY A 299 -25.18 -9.92 6.66
N VAL A 300 -25.87 -9.58 5.57
CA VAL A 300 -27.09 -8.74 5.54
C VAL A 300 -28.20 -9.15 6.54
N TRP A 301 -28.13 -10.36 7.10
CA TRP A 301 -29.08 -10.94 8.05
C TRP A 301 -28.58 -11.03 9.50
N ALA A 302 -27.35 -10.60 9.79
CA ALA A 302 -26.70 -10.77 11.08
C ALA A 302 -26.83 -9.56 12.04
N ASP A 303 -27.37 -8.43 11.57
CA ASP A 303 -27.67 -7.25 12.43
C ASP A 303 -28.62 -7.56 13.61
N GLY A 304 -29.23 -8.75 13.64
CA GLY A 304 -30.04 -9.24 14.76
C GLY A 304 -29.29 -10.05 15.85
N ILE A 305 -28.05 -10.47 15.61
CA ILE A 305 -27.27 -11.30 16.54
C ILE A 305 -26.07 -10.48 17.03
N ALA A 306 -26.34 -9.43 17.80
CA ALA A 306 -25.28 -8.81 18.57
C ALA A 306 -24.67 -9.87 19.50
N ASP A 307 -23.34 -10.00 19.46
CA ASP A 307 -22.49 -10.78 20.37
C ASP A 307 -22.65 -10.25 21.80
N LYS A 308 -23.80 -10.52 22.41
CA LYS A 308 -24.05 -10.20 23.81
C LYS A 308 -23.31 -11.26 24.64
N PRO A 309 -22.53 -10.85 25.66
CA PRO A 309 -21.86 -11.81 26.52
C PRO A 309 -22.91 -12.79 27.10
N PRO A 310 -22.60 -14.11 27.13
CA PRO A 310 -23.58 -15.13 27.48
C PRO A 310 -24.09 -14.90 28.90
N THR A 311 -25.35 -14.50 29.00
CA THR A 311 -26.01 -14.14 30.26
C THR A 311 -26.51 -15.38 31.00
N THR A 312 -26.71 -16.49 30.28
CA THR A 312 -27.21 -17.75 30.85
C THR A 312 -26.18 -18.87 30.75
N TRP A 313 -26.28 -19.83 31.66
CA TRP A 313 -25.42 -21.02 31.70
C TRP A 313 -25.52 -21.87 30.42
N TRP A 314 -26.70 -21.91 29.79
CA TRP A 314 -26.93 -22.60 28.51
C TRP A 314 -26.17 -21.96 27.35
N GLN A 315 -26.19 -20.63 27.23
CA GLN A 315 -25.43 -19.91 26.21
C GLN A 315 -23.92 -20.13 26.33
N ARG A 316 -23.38 -20.26 27.56
CA ARG A 316 -21.95 -20.58 27.78
C ARG A 316 -21.61 -22.00 27.32
N PHE A 317 -22.51 -22.96 27.55
CA PHE A 317 -22.32 -24.33 27.10
C PHE A 317 -22.35 -24.42 25.57
N GLU A 318 -23.31 -23.75 24.94
CA GLU A 318 -23.42 -23.66 23.47
C GLU A 318 -22.15 -23.07 22.84
N GLN A 319 -21.68 -21.93 23.35
CA GLN A 319 -20.49 -21.24 22.83
C GLN A 319 -19.19 -22.07 22.99
N ASN A 320 -19.02 -22.76 24.11
CA ASN A 320 -17.77 -23.48 24.41
C ASN A 320 -17.71 -24.88 23.79
N TYR A 321 -18.84 -25.55 23.60
CA TYR A 321 -18.86 -26.97 23.21
C TYR A 321 -19.59 -27.24 21.89
N LEU A 322 -20.61 -26.46 21.53
CA LEU A 322 -21.39 -26.68 20.31
C LEU A 322 -20.83 -25.89 19.13
N HIS A 323 -20.57 -24.59 19.29
CA HIS A 323 -20.01 -23.75 18.20
C HIS A 323 -18.75 -24.33 17.53
N PRO A 324 -17.76 -24.90 18.25
CA PRO A 324 -16.57 -25.50 17.63
C PRO A 324 -16.85 -26.72 16.73
N LEU A 325 -18.02 -27.35 16.87
CA LEU A 325 -18.44 -28.48 16.03
C LEU A 325 -19.13 -28.02 14.74
N TYR A 326 -19.77 -26.83 14.76
CA TYR A 326 -20.56 -26.30 13.65
C TYR A 326 -19.80 -25.31 12.75
N TYR A 327 -18.82 -24.58 13.29
CA TYR A 327 -18.15 -23.47 12.59
C TYR A 327 -16.67 -23.73 12.28
N LYS A 328 -16.31 -24.96 11.88
CA LYS A 328 -14.93 -25.33 11.52
C LYS A 328 -14.50 -24.85 10.14
#